data_AF-A0A0F3PH09-F1
#
_entry.id   AF-A0A0F3PH09-F1
#
_cell.length_a   1.000
_cell.length_b   1.000
_cell.length_c   1.000
_cell.angle_alpha   90.00
_cell.angle_beta   90.00
_cell.angle_gamma   90.00
#
_symmetry.space_group_name_H-M   'P 1'
#
loop_
_entity.id
_entity.type
_entity.pdbx_description
1 polymer ?
#
loop_
_entity_poly.entity_id
_entity_poly.type
_entity_poly.pdbx_seq_one_letter_code
_entity_poly.pdbx_strand_id
1 'polypeptide(L)'
;MVESGIHGTLCGAIIALFIPVNIKGEFNTSFKKLENLTRPFVNYFILPLFVFMNSGILLEYFAFKGTCSNSILALIYGIIFGLFVGKQLGIMLFSYPFVKFKLCNLPSDTSWLKFYSIAILGGIGFTLSLFIGSITFESSCPSNSMRAAVIIGSLISALFGVAVLKYCTGKE
;
A
#
# COMPACT_ATOMS: atom_id res chain seq x y z
N MET A 1 -9.70 -19.53 19.00
CA MET A 1 -10.53 -18.30 19.03
C MET A 1 -9.77 -16.99 18.71
N VAL A 2 -8.49 -17.06 18.32
CA VAL A 2 -7.75 -15.98 17.63
C VAL A 2 -7.15 -16.59 16.36
N GLU A 3 -8.00 -17.08 15.44
CA GLU A 3 -7.55 -18.00 14.37
C GLU A 3 -7.44 -17.36 12.97
N SER A 4 -7.90 -16.12 12.75
CA SER A 4 -7.92 -15.55 11.40
C SER A 4 -6.82 -14.55 11.09
N GLY A 5 -5.98 -14.17 12.07
CA GLY A 5 -4.98 -13.08 11.94
C GLY A 5 -5.58 -11.67 11.74
N ILE A 6 -6.76 -11.57 11.13
CA ILE A 6 -7.49 -10.35 10.80
C ILE A 6 -8.13 -9.73 12.05
N HIS A 7 -8.60 -10.54 13.01
CA HIS A 7 -9.24 -10.03 14.23
C HIS A 7 -8.34 -9.05 15.00
N GLY A 8 -7.03 -9.32 15.09
CA GLY A 8 -6.08 -8.42 15.75
C GLY A 8 -6.04 -7.03 15.11
N THR A 9 -6.04 -6.96 13.78
CA THR A 9 -6.06 -5.68 13.06
C THR A 9 -7.39 -4.94 13.19
N LEU A 10 -8.51 -5.66 13.18
CA LEU A 10 -9.84 -5.06 13.34
C LEU A 10 -10.04 -4.50 14.76
N CYS A 11 -9.54 -5.19 15.80
CA CYS A 11 -9.60 -4.68 17.16
C CYS A 11 -8.92 -3.31 17.28
N GLY A 12 -7.76 -3.12 16.65
CA GLY A 12 -7.09 -1.81 16.63
C GLY A 12 -7.94 -0.71 15.99
N ALA A 13 -8.59 -0.99 14.86
CA ALA A 13 -9.49 -0.06 14.18
C ALA A 13 -10.74 0.26 15.04
N ILE A 14 -11.31 -0.75 15.69
CA ILE A 14 -12.47 -0.58 16.58
C ILE A 14 -12.08 0.28 17.78
N ILE A 15 -10.96 -0.02 18.45
CA ILE A 15 -10.47 0.80 19.57
C ILE A 15 -10.29 2.25 19.12
N ALA A 16 -9.68 2.48 17.95
CA ALA A 16 -9.48 3.82 17.40
C ALA A 16 -10.79 4.58 17.18
N LEU A 17 -11.87 3.89 16.79
CA LEU A 17 -13.20 4.49 16.61
C LEU A 17 -13.83 4.96 17.93
N PHE A 18 -13.50 4.28 19.05
CA PHE A 18 -13.99 4.65 20.38
C PHE A 18 -13.12 5.69 21.09
N ILE A 19 -12.03 6.17 20.48
CA ILE A 19 -11.21 7.23 21.07
C ILE A 19 -11.94 8.57 20.93
N PRO A 20 -12.17 9.30 22.04
CA PRO A 20 -12.90 10.56 21.99
C PRO A 20 -12.12 11.63 21.19
N VAL A 21 -12.78 12.18 20.17
CA VAL A 21 -12.29 13.33 19.40
C VAL A 21 -13.04 14.57 19.86
N ASN A 22 -12.33 15.51 20.50
CA ASN A 22 -12.93 16.78 20.91
C ASN A 22 -12.81 17.80 19.76
N ILE A 23 -13.93 18.30 19.24
CA ILE A 23 -13.97 19.13 18.02
C ILE A 23 -13.89 20.64 18.34
N LYS A 24 -13.70 21.03 19.61
CA LYS A 24 -13.75 22.43 20.07
C LYS A 24 -12.58 23.34 19.66
N GLY A 25 -11.85 23.06 18.58
CA GLY A 25 -10.83 23.98 18.05
C GLY A 25 -9.57 24.15 18.93
N GLU A 26 -9.48 23.43 20.04
CA GLU A 26 -8.26 23.37 20.83
C GLU A 26 -7.28 22.39 20.18
N PHE A 27 -6.06 22.87 19.87
CA PHE A 27 -4.96 22.10 19.28
C PHE A 27 -4.47 20.92 20.16
N ASN A 28 -5.10 20.65 21.30
CA ASN A 28 -4.70 19.71 22.34
C ASN A 28 -5.72 18.59 22.58
N THR A 29 -6.36 18.08 21.54
CA THR A 29 -7.29 16.94 21.65
C THR A 29 -6.53 15.68 22.08
N SER A 30 -7.15 14.86 22.94
CA SER A 30 -6.57 13.60 23.43
C SER A 30 -6.18 12.66 22.29
N PHE A 31 -6.98 12.64 21.21
CA PHE A 31 -6.66 11.89 19.99
C PHE A 31 -5.38 12.37 19.32
N LYS A 32 -5.19 13.68 19.14
CA LYS A 32 -4.00 14.22 18.47
C LYS A 32 -2.73 13.96 19.27
N LYS A 33 -2.82 14.02 20.61
CA LYS A 33 -1.71 13.66 21.49
C LYS A 33 -1.34 12.18 21.35
N LEU A 34 -2.33 11.29 21.40
CA LEU A 34 -2.10 9.85 21.24
C LEU A 34 -1.52 9.52 19.86
N GLU A 35 -2.06 10.14 18.81
CA GLU A 35 -1.58 9.99 17.45
C GLU A 35 -0.12 10.42 17.32
N ASN A 36 0.24 11.61 17.83
CA ASN A 36 1.61 12.11 17.77
C ASN A 36 2.60 11.25 18.57
N LEU A 37 2.17 10.62 19.66
CA LEU A 37 2.98 9.68 20.45
C LEU A 37 3.15 8.33 19.74
N THR A 38 2.10 7.84 19.08
CA THR A 38 2.08 6.51 18.48
C THR A 38 2.72 6.50 17.09
N ARG A 39 2.56 7.57 16.30
CA ARG A 39 3.14 7.74 14.96
C ARG A 39 4.65 7.42 14.88
N PRO A 40 5.54 7.99 15.72
CA PRO A 40 6.96 7.68 15.65
C PRO A 40 7.25 6.22 16.00
N PHE A 41 6.56 5.66 17.00
CA PHE A 41 6.73 4.26 17.37
C PHE A 41 6.29 3.31 16.24
N VAL A 42 5.18 3.62 15.58
CA VAL A 42 4.71 2.85 14.42
C VAL A 42 5.68 2.95 13.24
N ASN A 43 6.12 4.16 12.92
CA ASN A 43 6.94 4.40 11.73
C ASN A 43 8.38 3.91 11.87
N TYR A 44 8.97 4.01 13.06
CA TYR A 44 10.38 3.65 13.27
C TYR A 44 10.58 2.26 13.87
N PHE A 45 9.58 1.68 14.53
CA PHE A 45 9.71 0.38 15.17
C PHE A 45 8.78 -0.67 14.54
N ILE A 46 7.46 -0.44 14.58
CA ILE A 46 6.48 -1.46 14.17
C ILE A 46 6.57 -1.77 12.68
N LEU A 47 6.57 -0.74 11.81
CA LEU A 47 6.62 -0.94 10.36
C LEU A 47 7.94 -1.61 9.91
N PRO A 48 9.14 -1.15 10.33
CA PRO A 48 10.39 -1.83 10.00
C PRO A 48 10.45 -3.26 10.50
N LEU A 49 10.00 -3.53 11.73
CA LEU A 49 9.97 -4.87 12.29
C LEU A 49 9.00 -5.79 11.52
N PHE A 50 7.80 -5.28 11.19
CA PHE A 50 6.81 -6.00 10.39
C PHE A 50 7.38 -6.38 9.02
N VAL A 51 8.01 -5.42 8.35
CA VAL A 51 8.66 -5.65 7.07
C VAL A 51 9.74 -6.70 7.22
N PHE A 52 10.66 -6.55 8.18
CA PHE A 52 11.76 -7.49 8.39
C PHE A 52 11.28 -8.93 8.63
N MET A 53 10.22 -9.12 9.42
CA MET A 53 9.63 -10.44 9.67
C MET A 53 8.92 -11.03 8.44
N ASN A 54 8.27 -10.20 7.62
CA ASN A 54 7.50 -10.66 6.47
C ASN A 54 8.28 -10.65 5.14
N SER A 55 9.39 -9.92 5.06
CA SER A 55 10.24 -9.79 3.88
C SER A 55 11.40 -10.78 3.86
N GLY A 56 11.41 -11.77 4.75
CA GLY A 56 12.36 -12.89 4.71
C GLY A 56 12.22 -13.67 3.41
N ILE A 57 12.81 -13.16 2.33
CA ILE A 57 12.78 -13.76 0.99
C ILE A 57 14.06 -14.58 0.88
N LEU A 58 13.90 -15.89 0.79
CA LEU A 58 14.97 -16.77 0.33
C LEU A 58 15.22 -16.42 -1.15
N LEU A 59 16.30 -15.68 -1.41
CA LEU A 59 16.77 -15.33 -2.77
C LEU A 59 17.02 -16.56 -3.65
N GLU A 60 17.03 -17.77 -3.09
CA GLU A 60 17.04 -19.02 -3.86
C GLU A 60 15.83 -19.16 -4.82
N TYR A 61 14.67 -18.58 -4.50
CA TYR A 61 13.51 -18.57 -5.41
C TYR A 61 13.56 -17.43 -6.45
N PHE A 62 14.51 -16.50 -6.33
CA PHE A 62 14.84 -15.56 -7.41
C PHE A 62 15.56 -16.25 -8.56
N ALA A 63 16.12 -17.44 -8.32
CA ALA A 63 16.53 -18.32 -9.39
C ALA A 63 15.27 -18.78 -10.14
N PHE A 64 15.04 -18.15 -11.29
CA PHE A 64 14.28 -18.64 -12.44
C PHE A 64 14.76 -20.02 -12.94
N LYS A 65 15.20 -20.91 -12.04
CA LYS A 65 15.64 -22.28 -12.35
C LYS A 65 14.40 -23.12 -12.64
N GLY A 66 13.93 -23.02 -13.88
CA GLY A 66 13.44 -24.12 -14.71
C GLY A 66 12.30 -25.02 -14.22
N THR A 67 11.70 -24.78 -13.06
CA THR A 67 10.74 -25.71 -12.45
C THR A 67 9.53 -25.02 -11.81
N CYS A 68 9.28 -23.74 -12.12
CA CYS A 68 8.04 -23.09 -11.72
C CYS A 68 6.94 -23.43 -12.72
N SER A 69 5.92 -24.17 -12.26
CA SER A 69 4.67 -24.39 -13.02
C SER A 69 4.10 -23.06 -13.50
N ASN A 70 3.56 -23.02 -14.74
CA ASN A 70 2.98 -21.84 -15.38
C ASN A 70 2.02 -21.05 -14.46
N SER A 71 1.33 -21.73 -13.54
CA SER A 71 0.41 -21.13 -12.58
C SER A 71 1.08 -20.18 -11.57
N ILE A 72 2.31 -20.46 -11.13
CA ILE A 72 3.04 -19.60 -10.18
C ILE A 72 3.50 -18.32 -10.87
N LEU A 73 3.94 -18.44 -12.13
CA LEU A 73 4.34 -17.30 -12.94
C LEU A 73 3.15 -16.37 -13.22
N ALA A 74 1.99 -16.94 -13.54
CA ALA A 74 0.74 -16.20 -13.70
C ALA A 74 0.33 -15.45 -12.42
N LEU A 75 0.51 -16.07 -11.24
CA LEU A 75 0.26 -15.42 -9.95
C LEU A 75 1.18 -14.20 -9.74
N ILE A 76 2.48 -14.35 -9.98
CA ILE A 76 3.47 -13.27 -9.82
C ILE A 76 3.12 -12.08 -10.73
N TYR A 77 2.87 -12.34 -12.02
CA TYR A 77 2.48 -11.27 -12.94
C TYR A 77 1.13 -10.66 -12.57
N GLY A 78 0.16 -11.46 -12.15
CA GLY A 78 -1.14 -10.97 -11.69
C GLY A 78 -1.02 -10.00 -10.52
N ILE A 79 -0.16 -10.31 -9.54
CA ILE A 79 0.11 -9.43 -8.40
C ILE A 79 0.79 -8.13 -8.87
N ILE A 80 1.83 -8.22 -9.70
CA ILE A 80 2.57 -7.05 -10.19
C ILE A 80 1.65 -6.12 -11.00
N PHE A 81 0.90 -6.67 -11.96
CA PHE A 81 -0.04 -5.90 -12.77
C PHE A 81 -1.22 -5.38 -11.93
N GLY A 82 -1.70 -6.16 -10.96
CA GLY A 82 -2.76 -5.73 -10.04
C GLY A 82 -2.34 -4.54 -9.18
N LEU A 83 -1.12 -4.56 -8.63
CA LEU A 83 -0.59 -3.44 -7.85
C LEU A 83 -0.33 -2.21 -8.72
N PHE A 84 0.35 -2.40 -9.86
CA PHE A 84 0.77 -1.28 -10.70
C PHE A 84 -0.41 -0.71 -11.49
N VAL A 85 -1.03 -1.50 -12.34
CA VAL A 85 -2.11 -1.05 -13.26
C VAL A 85 -3.44 -0.98 -12.52
N GLY A 86 -3.76 -1.97 -11.69
CA GLY A 86 -5.05 -2.04 -11.00
C GLY A 86 -5.32 -0.81 -10.12
N LYS A 87 -4.32 -0.35 -9.35
CA LYS A 87 -4.48 0.85 -8.52
C LYS A 87 -4.58 2.13 -9.35
N GLN A 88 -3.80 2.26 -10.42
CA GLN A 88 -3.88 3.43 -11.31
C GLN A 88 -5.27 3.54 -11.94
N LEU A 89 -5.76 2.43 -12.51
CA LEU A 89 -7.08 2.38 -13.12
C LEU A 89 -8.18 2.62 -12.09
N GLY A 90 -8.10 1.99 -10.91
CA GLY A 90 -9.08 2.21 -9.85
C GLY A 90 -9.17 3.68 -9.43
N ILE A 91 -8.03 4.32 -9.14
CA ILE A 91 -8.00 5.72 -8.70
C ILE A 91 -8.54 6.64 -9.81
N MET A 92 -8.07 6.47 -11.06
CA MET A 92 -8.49 7.33 -12.17
C MET A 92 -9.96 7.11 -12.57
N LEU A 93 -10.44 5.86 -12.54
CA LEU A 93 -11.81 5.52 -12.91
C LEU A 93 -12.83 6.10 -11.94
N PHE A 94 -12.50 6.19 -10.64
CA PHE A 94 -13.37 6.84 -9.67
C PHE A 94 -13.19 8.36 -9.63
N SER A 95 -11.97 8.88 -9.76
CA SER A 95 -11.75 10.33 -9.65
C SER A 95 -12.18 11.10 -10.91
N TYR A 96 -11.87 10.60 -12.10
CA TYR A 96 -12.11 11.30 -13.36
C TYR A 96 -13.59 11.64 -13.60
N PRO A 97 -14.56 10.71 -13.49
CA PRO A 97 -15.96 11.04 -13.68
C PRO A 97 -16.47 12.00 -12.60
N PHE A 98 -16.08 11.84 -11.33
CA PHE A 98 -16.51 12.73 -10.26
C PHE A 98 -16.07 14.17 -10.49
N VAL A 99 -14.83 14.36 -10.98
CA VAL A 99 -14.33 15.69 -11.36
C VAL A 99 -15.06 16.20 -12.61
N LYS A 100 -15.30 15.34 -13.61
CA LYS A 100 -16.02 15.72 -14.84
C LYS A 100 -17.47 16.12 -14.59
N PHE A 101 -18.14 15.46 -13.64
CA PHE A 101 -19.51 15.79 -13.21
C PHE A 101 -19.55 16.95 -12.19
N LYS A 102 -18.40 17.59 -11.90
CA LYS A 102 -18.29 18.70 -10.91
C LYS A 102 -18.79 18.33 -9.50
N LEU A 103 -18.76 17.05 -9.17
CA LEU A 103 -19.04 16.54 -7.82
C LEU A 103 -17.85 16.77 -6.88
N CYS A 104 -16.64 16.87 -7.44
CA CYS A 104 -15.40 17.15 -6.73
C CYS A 104 -14.49 18.06 -7.58
N ASN A 105 -13.63 18.84 -6.93
CA ASN A 105 -12.62 19.66 -7.60
C ASN A 105 -11.22 19.10 -7.33
N LEU A 106 -10.31 19.23 -8.29
CA LEU A 106 -8.88 19.04 -8.01
C LEU A 106 -8.40 20.13 -7.04
N PRO A 107 -7.47 19.81 -6.12
CA PRO A 107 -6.87 20.81 -5.24
C PRO A 107 -6.16 21.91 -6.03
N SER A 108 -6.08 23.11 -5.45
CA SER A 108 -5.32 24.23 -6.02
C SER A 108 -3.89 23.80 -6.36
N ASP A 109 -3.39 24.25 -7.51
CA ASP A 109 -2.04 23.97 -8.02
C ASP A 109 -1.74 22.51 -8.42
N THR A 110 -2.76 21.68 -8.65
CA THR A 110 -2.60 20.34 -9.23
C THR A 110 -3.07 20.22 -10.67
N SER A 111 -2.16 19.78 -11.54
CA SER A 111 -2.48 19.37 -12.91
C SER A 111 -2.91 17.89 -12.94
N TRP A 112 -3.60 17.48 -13.99
CA TRP A 112 -3.95 16.07 -14.21
C TRP A 112 -2.73 15.15 -14.23
N LEU A 113 -1.58 15.65 -14.68
CA LEU A 113 -0.31 14.89 -14.69
C LEU A 113 0.25 14.70 -13.27
N LYS A 114 0.19 15.74 -12.42
CA LYS A 114 0.52 15.62 -10.99
C LYS A 114 -0.41 14.62 -10.28
N PHE A 115 -1.72 14.71 -10.55
CA PHE A 115 -2.70 13.78 -10.00
C PHE A 115 -2.44 12.34 -10.44
N TYR A 116 -2.14 12.11 -11.72
CA TYR A 116 -1.79 10.78 -12.23
C TYR A 116 -0.50 10.23 -11.60
N SER A 117 0.50 11.08 -11.35
CA SER A 117 1.73 10.69 -10.65
C SER A 117 1.43 10.15 -9.24
N ILE A 118 0.50 10.80 -8.52
CA ILE A 118 0.02 10.36 -7.20
C ILE A 118 -0.73 9.03 -7.32
N ALA A 119 -1.52 8.83 -8.39
CA ALA A 119 -2.20 7.56 -8.64
C ALA A 119 -1.20 6.40 -8.85
N ILE A 120 -0.08 6.64 -9.56
CA ILE A 120 0.99 5.66 -9.72
C ILE A 120 1.66 5.35 -8.37
N LEU A 121 1.96 6.37 -7.57
CA LEU A 121 2.52 6.20 -6.22
C LEU A 121 1.56 5.45 -5.29
N GLY A 122 0.25 5.58 -5.51
CA GLY A 122 -0.77 4.78 -4.85
C GLY A 122 -0.56 3.27 -5.06
N GLY A 123 0.07 2.88 -6.18
CA GLY A 123 0.53 1.53 -6.54
C GLY A 123 1.44 0.85 -5.51
N ILE A 124 2.07 1.61 -4.61
CA ILE A 124 2.94 1.09 -3.55
C ILE A 124 2.07 0.34 -2.52
N GLY A 125 1.93 -0.98 -2.71
CA GLY A 125 1.14 -1.86 -1.84
C GLY A 125 1.95 -2.51 -0.72
N PHE A 126 3.28 -2.47 -0.81
CA PHE A 126 4.27 -3.16 0.03
C PHE A 126 3.75 -3.75 1.35
N THR A 127 3.57 -2.96 2.41
CA THR A 127 3.23 -3.48 3.74
C THR A 127 1.83 -4.09 3.84
N LEU A 128 0.82 -3.42 3.28
CA LEU A 128 -0.56 -3.92 3.31
C LEU A 128 -0.75 -5.15 2.42
N SER A 129 -0.07 -5.19 1.28
CA SER A 129 -0.08 -6.33 0.35
C SER A 129 0.71 -7.53 0.91
N LEU A 130 1.81 -7.30 1.64
CA LEU A 130 2.49 -8.37 2.37
C LEU A 130 1.61 -8.93 3.50
N PHE A 131 0.91 -8.06 4.22
CA PHE A 131 -0.03 -8.45 5.28
C PHE A 131 -1.21 -9.27 4.73
N ILE A 132 -1.88 -8.80 3.68
CA ILE A 132 -3.01 -9.54 3.10
C ILE A 132 -2.53 -10.87 2.50
N GLY A 133 -1.34 -10.86 1.90
CA GLY A 133 -0.73 -12.04 1.35
C GLY A 133 -0.36 -13.08 2.42
N SER A 134 0.17 -12.65 3.57
CA SER A 134 0.53 -13.58 4.65
C SER A 134 -0.68 -14.32 5.21
N ILE A 135 -1.83 -13.65 5.29
CA ILE A 135 -3.11 -14.26 5.73
C ILE A 135 -3.68 -15.18 4.64
N THR A 136 -3.57 -14.77 3.37
CA THR A 136 -4.16 -15.52 2.25
C THR A 136 -3.42 -16.82 1.94
N PHE A 137 -2.09 -16.84 2.16
CA PHE A 137 -1.22 -17.95 1.75
C PHE A 137 -0.50 -18.64 2.92
N GLU A 138 -1.02 -18.50 4.14
CA GLU A 138 -0.40 -18.86 5.44
C GLU A 138 0.19 -20.28 5.52
N SER A 139 -0.27 -21.22 4.69
CA SER A 139 0.13 -22.64 4.68
C SER A 139 0.55 -23.19 3.31
N SER A 140 0.85 -22.34 2.32
CA SER A 140 1.06 -22.77 0.94
C SER A 140 2.41 -22.35 0.33
N CYS A 141 2.95 -23.22 -0.52
CA CYS A 141 4.22 -23.04 -1.25
C CYS A 141 4.40 -21.70 -2.00
N PRO A 142 3.36 -21.00 -2.53
CA PRO A 142 3.55 -19.72 -3.24
C PRO A 142 3.80 -18.49 -2.34
N SER A 143 3.86 -18.63 -1.01
CA SER A 143 4.04 -17.50 -0.08
C SER A 143 5.30 -16.66 -0.38
N ASN A 144 6.44 -17.30 -0.68
CA ASN A 144 7.68 -16.60 -1.01
C ASN A 144 7.60 -15.86 -2.36
N SER A 145 7.01 -16.50 -3.38
CA SER A 145 6.81 -15.91 -4.71
C SER A 145 5.89 -14.69 -4.66
N MET A 146 4.84 -14.74 -3.84
CA MET A 146 3.94 -13.61 -3.63
C MET A 146 4.66 -12.43 -2.96
N ARG A 147 5.46 -12.67 -1.91
CA ARG A 147 6.25 -11.62 -1.25
C ARG A 147 7.21 -10.94 -2.24
N ALA A 148 7.89 -11.71 -3.08
CA ALA A 148 8.76 -11.19 -4.12
C ALA A 148 7.98 -10.35 -5.15
N ALA A 149 6.83 -10.84 -5.62
CA ALA A 149 5.98 -10.12 -6.57
C ALA A 149 5.49 -8.77 -6.02
N VAL A 150 5.06 -8.72 -4.75
CA VAL A 150 4.62 -7.48 -4.08
C VAL A 150 5.77 -6.47 -3.99
N ILE A 151 6.98 -6.92 -3.68
CA ILE A 151 8.17 -6.06 -3.60
C ILE A 151 8.51 -5.48 -4.96
N ILE A 152 8.58 -6.34 -5.99
CA ILE A 152 8.89 -5.93 -7.36
C ILE A 152 7.82 -4.95 -7.87
N GLY A 153 6.54 -5.28 -7.72
CA GLY A 153 5.44 -4.40 -8.16
C GLY A 153 5.43 -3.05 -7.43
N SER A 154 5.73 -3.04 -6.13
CA SER A 154 5.84 -1.80 -5.34
C SER A 154 7.04 -0.97 -5.76
N LEU A 155 8.18 -1.60 -6.05
CA LEU A 155 9.40 -0.93 -6.50
C LEU A 155 9.22 -0.30 -7.89
N ILE A 156 8.57 -1.02 -8.81
CA ILE A 156 8.19 -0.48 -10.13
C ILE A 156 7.26 0.73 -9.96
N SER A 157 6.22 0.61 -9.12
CA SER A 157 5.30 1.71 -8.83
C SER A 157 6.01 2.92 -8.23
N ALA A 158 6.94 2.71 -7.31
CA ALA A 158 7.72 3.78 -6.69
C ALA A 158 8.65 4.47 -7.71
N LEU A 159 9.40 3.70 -8.51
CA LEU A 159 10.31 4.26 -9.51
C LEU A 159 9.57 5.08 -10.57
N PHE A 160 8.51 4.51 -11.16
CA PHE A 160 7.70 5.22 -12.16
C PHE A 160 6.98 6.42 -11.55
N GLY A 161 6.36 6.27 -10.38
CA GLY A 161 5.66 7.35 -9.71
C GLY A 161 6.58 8.54 -9.38
N VAL A 162 7.78 8.27 -8.85
CA VAL A 162 8.78 9.31 -8.56
C VAL A 162 9.32 9.93 -9.86
N ALA A 163 9.56 9.14 -10.91
CA ALA A 163 10.05 9.65 -12.18
C ALA A 163 9.06 10.62 -12.84
N VAL A 164 7.78 10.24 -12.90
CA VAL A 164 6.72 11.10 -13.47
C VAL A 164 6.49 12.32 -12.59
N LEU A 165 6.52 12.17 -11.26
CA LEU A 165 6.39 13.30 -10.34
C LEU A 165 7.53 14.30 -10.52
N LYS A 166 8.78 13.85 -10.59
CA LYS A 166 9.94 14.71 -10.87
C LYS A 166 9.80 15.45 -12.20
N TYR A 167 9.33 14.77 -13.25
CA TYR A 167 9.08 15.39 -14.55
C TYR A 167 7.99 16.46 -14.49
N CYS A 168 6.96 16.28 -13.65
CA CYS A 168 5.91 17.28 -13.45
C CYS A 168 6.40 18.52 -12.70
N THR A 169 7.16 18.32 -11.63
CA THR A 169 7.63 19.41 -10.76
C THR A 169 8.78 20.19 -11.40
N GLY A 170 9.61 19.56 -12.24
CA GLY A 170 10.69 20.26 -12.95
C GLY A 170 10.24 21.17 -14.12
N LYS A 171 8.93 21.24 -14.41
CA LYS A 171 8.34 22.12 -15.43
C LYS A 171 7.74 23.40 -14.86
N GLU A 172 7.81 23.60 -13.55
CA GLU A 172 7.41 24.81 -12.83
C GLU A 172 8.65 25.60 -12.41
#